data_AF-A0A821BT70-F1
#
_entry.id   AF-A0A821BT70-F1
#
_cell.length_a   1.000
_cell.length_b   1.000
_cell.length_c   1.000
_cell.angle_alpha   90.00
_cell.angle_beta   90.00
_cell.angle_gamma   90.00
#
_symmetry.space_group_name_H-M   'P 1'
#
loop_
_entity.id
_entity.type
_entity.pdbx_description
1 polymer ?
#
loop_
_entity_poly.entity_id
_entity_poly.type
_entity_poly.pdbx_seq_one_letter_code
_entity_poly.pdbx_strand_id
1 'polypeptide(L)' 'MASSSHIKWNCPECQDNDSGCRKLCSNCHSMLVWTCLPSEKSGLYSHFSRHCQRCNYCSPEREEERKQLKDDK' A
#
# COMPACT_ATOMS: atom_id res chain seq x y z
N MET A 1 -0.10 -6.06 11.91
CA MET A 1 -0.65 -5.18 10.85
C MET A 1 0.47 -4.26 10.41
N ALA A 2 1.20 -4.62 9.35
CA ALA A 2 2.37 -3.87 8.90
C ALA A 2 1.95 -2.51 8.32
N SER A 3 2.41 -1.42 8.95
CA SER A 3 2.44 -0.09 8.32
C SER A 3 3.52 -0.12 7.24
N SER A 4 3.14 -0.40 5.99
CA SER A 4 4.06 -0.27 4.87
C SER A 4 4.36 1.21 4.64
N SER A 5 5.45 1.72 5.23
CA SER A 5 5.92 3.13 5.19
C SER A 5 6.16 3.70 3.78
N HIS A 6 5.99 2.89 2.73
CA HIS A 6 6.19 3.24 1.33
C HIS A 6 4.90 3.52 0.56
N ILE A 7 3.74 3.40 1.22
CA ILE A 7 2.42 3.69 0.65
C ILE A 7 1.88 4.98 1.24
N LYS A 8 1.45 5.88 0.36
CA LYS A 8 0.69 7.06 0.72
C LYS A 8 -0.77 6.89 0.30
N TRP A 9 -1.70 7.14 1.22
CA TRP A 9 -3.13 7.19 0.90
C TRP A 9 -3.56 8.63 0.70
N ASN A 10 -4.19 8.89 -0.45
CA ASN A 10 -4.71 10.20 -0.80
C ASN A 10 -6.17 10.09 -1.23
N CYS A 11 -6.96 11.08 -0.85
CA CYS A 11 -8.27 11.27 -1.44
C CYS A 11 -8.14 12.14 -2.72
N PRO A 12 -8.67 11.72 -3.88
CA PRO A 12 -8.61 12.54 -5.08
C PRO A 12 -9.59 13.73 -5.03
N GLU A 13 -10.67 13.61 -4.27
CA GLU A 13 -11.73 14.63 -4.19
C GLU A 13 -11.35 15.81 -3.30
N CYS A 14 -10.87 15.53 -2.08
CA CYS A 14 -10.54 16.56 -1.10
C CYS A 14 -9.03 16.71 -0.87
N GLN A 15 -8.20 15.94 -1.58
CA GLN A 15 -6.74 15.94 -1.48
C GLN A 15 -6.20 15.68 -0.07
N ASP A 16 -7.04 15.14 0.80
CA ASP A 16 -6.68 14.79 2.17
C ASP A 16 -5.73 13.59 2.18
N ASN A 17 -4.67 13.69 2.97
CA ASN A 17 -3.68 12.63 3.14
C ASN A 17 -4.08 11.82 4.38
N ASP A 18 -4.84 10.75 4.20
CA ASP A 18 -5.19 9.87 5.30
C ASP A 18 -3.96 9.04 5.68
N SER A 19 -3.56 9.08 6.95
CA SER A 19 -2.41 8.30 7.44
C SER A 19 -2.78 6.83 7.70
N GLY A 20 -4.05 6.46 7.56
CA GLY A 20 -4.55 5.10 7.76
C GLY A 20 -4.82 4.36 6.46
N CYS A 21 -4.71 3.02 6.50
CA CYS A 21 -5.16 2.12 5.43
C CYS A 21 -6.70 2.01 5.38
N ARG A 22 -7.40 3.14 5.22
CA ARG A 22 -8.86 3.17 5.12
C ARG A 22 -9.29 3.03 3.65
N LYS A 23 -10.50 2.49 3.44
CA LYS A 23 -11.10 2.40 2.10
C LYS A 23 -11.67 3.75 1.64
N LEU A 24 -12.22 4.51 2.58
CA LEU A 24 -12.94 5.75 2.32
C LEU A 24 -12.28 6.90 3.09
N CYS A 25 -12.28 8.08 2.49
CA CYS A 25 -11.80 9.31 3.11
C CYS A 25 -12.70 9.70 4.28
N SER A 26 -12.09 10.13 5.39
CA SER A 26 -12.82 10.53 6.59
C SER A 26 -13.61 11.85 6.40
N ASN A 27 -13.23 12.70 5.45
CA ASN A 27 -13.90 13.99 5.21
C ASN A 27 -15.05 13.88 4.19
N CYS A 28 -14.76 13.35 3.00
CA CYS A 28 -15.72 13.33 1.89
C CYS A 28 -16.32 11.95 1.61
N HIS A 29 -15.90 10.91 2.35
CA HIS A 29 -16.33 9.51 2.15
C HIS A 29 -16.05 8.93 0.75
N SER A 30 -15.28 9.61 -0.10
CA SER A 30 -14.84 9.07 -1.39
C SER A 30 -13.75 8.00 -1.24
N MET A 31 -13.63 7.13 -2.25
CA MET A 31 -12.62 6.07 -2.26
C MET A 31 -11.20 6.66 -2.26
N LEU A 32 -10.36 6.13 -1.36
CA LEU A 32 -8.95 6.49 -1.31
C LEU A 32 -8.16 5.78 -2.41
N VAL A 33 -7.19 6.52 -2.97
CA VAL A 33 -6.15 5.99 -3.85
C VAL A 33 -4.87 5.79 -3.05
N TRP A 34 -4.23 4.65 -3.24
CA TRP A 34 -2.87 4.42 -2.76
C TRP A 34 -1.89 4.90 -3.81
N THR A 35 -0.74 5.37 -3.35
CA THR A 35 0.43 5.68 -4.16
C THR A 35 1.64 5.00 -3.55
N CYS A 36 2.27 4.13 -4.32
CA CYS A 36 3.54 3.50 -4.01
C CYS A 36 4.66 4.44 -4.40
N LEU A 37 5.36 5.00 -3.42
CA LEU A 37 6.46 5.93 -3.62
C LEU A 37 7.62 5.32 -4.43
N PRO A 38 8.11 4.09 -4.14
CA PRO A 38 9.26 3.53 -4.87
C PRO A 38 8.95 3.08 -6.30
N SER A 39 7.69 2.81 -6.64
CA SER A 39 7.30 2.45 -8.02
C SER A 39 6.57 3.56 -8.75
N GLU A 40 6.31 4.68 -8.08
CA GLU A 40 5.45 5.79 -8.51
C GLU A 40 4.08 5.34 -9.08
N LYS A 41 3.60 4.17 -8.64
CA LYS A 41 2.32 3.60 -9.09
C LYS A 41 1.22 4.01 -8.15
N SER A 42 0.07 4.36 -8.72
CA SER A 42 -1.13 4.65 -7.95
C SER A 42 -2.31 3.81 -8.40
N GLY A 43 -3.29 3.66 -7.53
CA GLY A 43 -4.52 2.92 -7.82
C GLY A 43 -5.54 3.02 -6.70
N LEU A 44 -6.76 2.55 -6.95
CA LEU A 44 -7.81 2.50 -5.95
C LEU A 44 -7.48 1.49 -4.85
N TYR A 45 -8.02 1.70 -3.64
CA TYR A 45 -7.90 0.77 -2.50
C TYR A 45 -8.17 -0.69 -2.88
N SER A 46 -9.19 -0.95 -3.70
CA SER A 46 -9.54 -2.31 -4.18
C SER A 46 -8.41 -3.01 -4.95
N HIS A 47 -7.50 -2.25 -5.55
CA HIS A 47 -6.35 -2.78 -6.30
C HIS A 47 -5.08 -2.88 -5.46
N PHE A 48 -5.09 -2.33 -4.23
CA PHE A 48 -3.93 -2.31 -3.35
C PHE A 48 -3.45 -3.72 -3.02
N SER A 49 -4.35 -4.65 -2.69
CA SER A 49 -3.99 -6.04 -2.38
C SER A 49 -3.23 -6.72 -3.51
N ARG A 50 -3.63 -6.47 -4.77
CA ARG A 50 -2.94 -7.01 -5.95
C ARG A 50 -1.57 -6.36 -6.17
N HIS A 51 -1.44 -5.06 -5.88
CA HIS A 51 -0.14 -4.38 -5.92
C HIS A 51 0.79 -4.92 -4.84
N CYS A 52 0.30 -5.04 -3.61
CA CYS A 52 1.03 -5.59 -2.46
C CYS A 52 1.59 -7.00 -2.78
N GLN A 53 0.80 -7.86 -3.44
CA GLN A 53 1.28 -9.18 -3.88
C GLN A 53 2.43 -9.15 -4.90
N ARG A 54 2.60 -8.05 -5.63
CA ARG A 54 3.59 -7.90 -6.71
C ARG A 54 4.73 -6.94 -6.36
N CYS A 55 4.56 -6.08 -5.35
CA CYS A 55 5.52 -5.05 -4.98
C CYS A 55 6.27 -5.47 -3.72
N ASN A 56 7.58 -5.71 -3.86
CA ASN A 56 8.45 -6.11 -2.75
C ASN A 56 8.51 -5.05 -1.64
N TYR A 57 8.43 -3.76 -1.99
CA TYR A 57 8.47 -2.66 -1.03
C TYR A 57 7.18 -2.48 -0.22
N CYS A 58 6.03 -2.84 -0.81
CA CYS A 58 4.73 -2.65 -0.16
C CYS A 58 4.29 -3.89 0.63
N SER A 59 4.97 -5.02 0.45
CA SER A 59 4.78 -6.28 1.17
C SER A 59 6.12 -6.81 1.69
N PRO A 60 6.74 -6.13 2.68
CA PRO A 60 8.05 -6.52 3.21
C PRO A 60 8.03 -7.91 3.87
N GLU A 61 6.89 -8.32 4.47
CA GLU A 61 6.74 -9.65 5.10
C GLU A 61 7.03 -10.81 4.12
N ARG A 62 6.67 -10.67 2.83
CA ARG A 62 7.00 -11.69 1.80
C ARG A 62 8.46 -11.72 1.40
N GLU A 63 9.18 -10.61 1.54
CA GLU A 63 10.61 -10.58 1.23
C GLU A 63 11.42 -11.30 2.32
N GLU A 64 11.03 -11.13 3.58
CA GLU A 64 11.61 -11.87 4.72
C GLU A 64 11.33 -13.38 4.61
N GLU A 65 10.09 -13.79 4.26
CA GLU A 65 9.78 -15.21 4.00
C GLU A 65 10.59 -15.80 2.83
N ARG A 66 10.76 -15.05 1.73
CA ARG A 66 11.59 -15.50 0.58
C ARG A 66 13.08 -15.58 0.88
N LYS A 67 13.59 -14.73 1.77
CA LYS A 67 14.99 -14.77 2.21
C LYS A 67 15.24 -15.95 3.14
N GLN A 68 14.35 -16.21 4.10
CA GLN A 68 14.47 -17.38 4.98
C GLN A 68 14.44 -18.71 4.21
N LEU A 69 13.63 -18.82 3.16
CA LEU A 69 13.61 -20.01 2.27
C LEU A 69 14.87 -20.18 1.41
N LYS A 70 15.71 -19.16 1.25
CA LYS A 70 16.96 -19.24 0.48
C LYS A 70 18.19 -19.56 1.32
N ASP A 71 18.13 -19.35 2.64
CA ASP A 71 19.24 -19.63 3.58
C ASP A 71 19.22 -21.07 4.12
N ASP A 72 18.13 -21.83 3.88
CA ASP A 72 18.01 -23.25 4.27
C ASP A 72 18.43 -24.22 3.13
N LYS A 73 19.37 -23.81 2.27
CA LYS A 73 19.88 -24.69 1.18
C LYS A 73 21.40 -24.77 1.15
#